data_AF-A0A956KH04-F1
#
_entry.id   AF-A0A956KH04-F1
#
_cell.length_a   1.000
_cell.length_b   1.000
_cell.length_c   1.000
_cell.angle_alpha   90.00
_cell.angle_beta   90.00
_cell.angle_gamma   90.00
#
_symmetry.space_group_name_H-M   'P 1'
#
loop_
_entity.id
_entity.type
_entity.pdbx_description
1 polymer ?
#
loop_
_entity_poly.entity_id
_entity_poly.type
_entity_poly.pdbx_seq_one_letter_code
_entity_poly.pdbx_strand_id
1 'polypeptide(L)'
;MSSSRQEIDALHDALRQQVTEAFSAAIAVSEGAGQSPAWLKLCARYDVRPLDDEVRDETRAALQPLRGAAVLEFQQVIRAIVRSIRAPLRRVNLFDAPTATEHAHEALLQLLRRTEGELVTAYRNAVLPRATGMFANVFASRQGPSGAKAAAITCQQCGAPRLSVHDLRCAYCGQQLMGERT
;
A
#
# COMPACT_ATOMS: atom_id res chain seq x y z
N MET A 1 23.72 -11.60 -16.74
CA MET A 1 22.27 -11.31 -16.61
C MET A 1 21.88 -10.42 -17.78
N SER A 2 20.81 -10.72 -18.51
CA SER A 2 20.36 -9.89 -19.63
C SER A 2 19.92 -8.50 -19.15
N SER A 3 20.11 -7.46 -19.97
CA SER A 3 19.68 -6.07 -19.68
C SER A 3 18.22 -6.02 -19.21
N SER A 4 17.34 -6.75 -19.91
CA SER A 4 15.91 -6.83 -19.59
C SER A 4 15.64 -7.36 -18.18
N ARG A 5 16.43 -8.32 -17.69
CA ARG A 5 16.25 -8.85 -16.33
C ARG A 5 16.59 -7.81 -15.28
N GLN A 6 17.67 -7.05 -15.50
CA GLN A 6 18.08 -5.96 -14.60
C GLN A 6 17.04 -4.84 -14.58
N GLU A 7 16.46 -4.50 -15.74
CA GLU A 7 15.37 -3.52 -15.84
C GLU A 7 14.12 -3.97 -15.07
N ILE A 8 13.72 -5.23 -15.21
CA ILE A 8 12.57 -5.79 -14.47
C ILE A 8 12.82 -5.74 -12.95
N ASP A 9 14.01 -6.15 -12.51
CA ASP A 9 14.36 -6.15 -11.09
C ASP A 9 14.40 -4.72 -10.53
N ALA A 10 14.95 -3.76 -11.28
CA ALA A 10 14.95 -2.35 -10.90
C ALA A 10 13.52 -1.77 -10.80
N LEU A 11 12.63 -2.14 -11.72
CA LEU A 11 11.21 -1.74 -11.67
C LEU A 11 10.48 -2.35 -10.48
N HIS A 12 10.79 -3.60 -10.15
CA HIS A 12 10.23 -4.27 -8.98
C HIS A 12 10.70 -3.61 -7.68
N ASP A 13 12.00 -3.29 -7.56
CA ASP A 13 12.55 -2.58 -6.41
C ASP A 13 11.97 -1.16 -6.28
N ALA A 14 11.81 -0.45 -7.41
CA ALA A 14 11.17 0.87 -7.44
C ALA A 14 9.71 0.81 -6.96
N LEU A 15 8.93 -0.17 -7.44
CA LEU A 15 7.56 -0.40 -6.97
C LEU A 15 7.53 -0.60 -5.45
N ARG A 16 8.38 -1.50 -4.95
CA ARG A 16 8.47 -1.79 -3.52
C ARG A 16 8.78 -0.53 -2.72
N GLN A 17 9.80 0.22 -3.11
CA GLN A 17 10.22 1.43 -2.41
C GLN A 17 9.11 2.48 -2.37
N GLN A 18 8.49 2.76 -3.52
CA GLN A 18 7.44 3.78 -3.65
C GLN A 18 6.19 3.41 -2.83
N VAL A 19 5.78 2.14 -2.87
CA VAL A 19 4.65 1.65 -2.08
C VAL A 19 4.96 1.73 -0.58
N THR A 20 6.15 1.32 -0.15
CA THR A 20 6.57 1.40 1.26
C THR A 20 6.59 2.84 1.75
N GLU A 21 7.16 3.77 0.97
CA GLU A 21 7.18 5.19 1.29
C GLU A 21 5.75 5.75 1.41
N ALA A 22 4.89 5.48 0.43
CA ALA A 22 3.51 5.95 0.41
C ALA A 22 2.70 5.41 1.60
N PHE A 23 2.77 4.11 1.86
CA PHE A 23 2.05 3.47 2.98
C PHE A 23 2.53 4.02 4.33
N SER A 24 3.85 4.17 4.51
CA SER A 24 4.43 4.66 5.75
C SER A 24 4.06 6.12 6.02
N ALA A 25 4.10 6.98 5.00
CA ALA A 25 3.72 8.37 5.14
C ALA A 25 2.21 8.53 5.39
N ALA A 26 1.38 7.72 4.73
CA ALA A 26 -0.07 7.74 4.91
C ALA A 26 -0.47 7.32 6.33
N ILE A 27 0.08 6.22 6.86
CA ILE A 27 -0.27 5.70 8.19
C ILE A 27 0.33 6.55 9.33
N ALA A 28 1.40 7.31 9.06
CA ALA A 28 2.04 8.21 10.03
C ALA A 28 1.23 9.47 10.32
N VAL A 29 0.21 9.78 9.51
CA VAL A 29 -0.74 10.87 9.82
C VAL A 29 -1.49 10.51 11.10
N SER A 30 -1.36 11.33 12.13
CA SER A 30 -1.94 11.07 13.46
C SER A 30 -3.45 11.23 13.47
N GLU A 31 -3.98 12.22 12.77
CA GLU A 31 -5.41 12.48 12.66
C GLU A 31 -6.06 11.59 11.59
N GLY A 32 -7.25 11.05 11.87
CA GLY A 32 -8.01 10.28 10.90
C GLY A 32 -8.44 11.14 9.71
N ALA A 33 -8.12 10.70 8.49
CA ALA A 33 -8.26 11.49 7.26
C ALA A 33 -7.60 12.89 7.34
N GLY A 34 -6.56 13.02 8.15
CA GLY A 34 -5.79 14.25 8.30
C GLY A 34 -4.73 14.43 7.20
N GLN A 35 -3.82 15.36 7.45
CA GLN A 35 -2.68 15.65 6.59
C GLN A 35 -1.37 15.64 7.39
N SER A 36 -0.27 15.38 6.69
CA SER A 36 1.07 15.64 7.19
C SER A 36 1.92 16.26 6.07
N PRO A 37 2.97 17.03 6.39
CA PRO A 37 3.87 17.56 5.37
C PRO A 37 4.49 16.47 4.49
N ALA A 38 4.79 15.31 5.09
CA ALA A 38 5.29 14.14 4.35
C ALA A 38 4.25 13.58 3.37
N TRP A 39 2.99 13.48 3.80
CA TRP A 39 1.89 13.03 2.94
C TRP A 39 1.61 14.01 1.79
N LEU A 40 1.53 15.31 2.09
CA LEU A 40 1.31 16.35 1.08
C LEU A 40 2.42 16.39 0.03
N LYS A 41 3.68 16.21 0.44
CA LYS A 41 4.82 16.11 -0.47
C LYS A 41 4.68 14.91 -1.43
N LEU A 42 4.16 13.78 -0.96
CA LEU A 42 3.89 12.61 -1.80
C LEU A 42 2.72 12.84 -2.74
N CYS A 43 1.62 13.43 -2.26
CA CYS A 43 0.50 13.83 -3.10
C CYS A 43 0.98 14.71 -4.27
N ALA A 44 1.77 15.75 -3.97
CA ALA A 44 2.36 16.61 -5.00
C ALA A 44 3.28 15.85 -5.97
N ARG A 45 4.12 14.92 -5.48
CA ARG A 45 5.03 14.12 -6.33
C ARG A 45 4.26 13.29 -7.38
N TYR A 46 3.09 12.79 -7.01
CA TYR A 46 2.27 11.93 -7.88
C TYR A 46 1.09 12.68 -8.53
N ASP A 47 1.10 14.01 -8.49
CA ASP A 47 0.04 14.87 -9.04
C ASP A 47 -1.36 14.52 -8.52
N VAL A 48 -1.43 14.14 -7.24
CA VAL A 48 -2.68 13.87 -6.52
C VAL A 48 -3.07 15.14 -5.78
N ARG A 49 -4.19 15.73 -6.18
CA ARG A 49 -4.75 16.88 -5.47
C ARG A 49 -5.29 16.44 -4.11
N PRO A 50 -4.86 17.06 -3.00
CA PRO A 50 -5.45 16.80 -1.70
C PRO A 50 -6.95 17.13 -1.71
N LEU A 51 -7.74 16.35 -0.97
CA LEU A 51 -9.13 16.65 -0.69
C LEU A 51 -9.24 17.98 0.05
N ASP A 52 -10.23 18.77 -0.35
CA ASP A 52 -10.62 20.00 0.33
C ASP A 52 -11.15 19.67 1.75
N ASP A 53 -11.03 20.63 2.67
CA ASP A 53 -11.29 20.39 4.10
C ASP A 53 -12.72 19.93 4.39
N GLU A 54 -13.70 20.48 3.67
CA GLU A 54 -15.13 20.10 3.78
C GLU A 54 -15.33 18.60 3.46
N VAL A 55 -14.74 18.12 2.36
CA VAL A 55 -14.82 16.70 1.97
C VAL A 55 -14.09 15.81 2.98
N ARG A 56 -13.03 16.32 3.62
CA ARG A 56 -12.33 15.60 4.69
C ARG A 56 -13.16 15.50 5.96
N ASP A 57 -13.87 16.56 6.34
CA ASP A 57 -14.83 16.54 7.45
C ASP A 57 -15.92 15.51 7.20
N GLU A 58 -16.52 15.49 6.00
CA GLU A 58 -17.51 14.49 5.60
C GLU A 58 -16.93 13.06 5.66
N THR A 59 -15.72 12.87 5.15
CA THR A 59 -15.03 11.57 5.18
C THR A 59 -14.75 11.12 6.62
N ARG A 60 -14.35 12.04 7.50
CA ARG A 60 -14.15 11.76 8.94
C ARG A 60 -15.46 11.35 9.60
N ALA A 61 -16.54 12.09 9.33
CA ALA A 61 -17.85 11.81 9.89
C ALA A 61 -18.39 10.44 9.42
N ALA A 62 -18.24 10.13 8.13
CA ALA A 62 -18.78 8.91 7.52
C ALA A 62 -17.99 7.65 7.86
N LEU A 63 -16.65 7.71 7.81
CA LEU A 63 -15.80 6.53 7.96
C LEU A 63 -15.18 6.38 9.36
N GLN A 64 -15.17 7.45 10.15
CA GLN A 64 -14.55 7.52 11.48
C GLN A 64 -13.14 6.86 11.53
N PRO A 65 -12.22 7.25 10.63
CA PRO A 65 -10.87 6.71 10.62
C PRO A 65 -10.17 6.99 11.95
N LEU A 66 -9.47 6.00 12.48
CA LEU A 66 -8.74 6.12 13.75
C LEU A 66 -7.49 7.00 13.60
N ARG A 67 -6.88 6.98 12.41
CA ARG A 67 -5.66 7.70 12.02
C ARG A 67 -5.47 7.64 10.51
N GLY A 68 -4.43 8.27 9.99
CA GLY A 68 -3.97 8.09 8.62
C GLY A 68 -4.56 9.11 7.64
N ALA A 69 -3.89 9.27 6.50
CA ALA A 69 -4.39 10.04 5.37
C ALA A 69 -5.74 9.52 4.85
N ALA A 70 -6.47 10.38 4.14
CA ALA A 70 -7.75 10.01 3.55
C ALA A 70 -7.59 8.85 2.54
N VAL A 71 -8.45 7.84 2.63
CA VAL A 71 -8.38 6.60 1.83
C VAL A 71 -8.44 6.91 0.33
N LEU A 72 -9.23 7.90 -0.08
CA LEU A 72 -9.35 8.30 -1.48
C LEU A 72 -8.03 8.85 -2.04
N GLU A 73 -7.32 9.67 -1.27
CA GLU A 73 -6.01 10.20 -1.67
C GLU A 73 -4.99 9.08 -1.76
N PHE A 74 -4.99 8.18 -0.77
CA PHE A 74 -4.11 7.02 -0.76
C PHE A 74 -4.34 6.15 -2.00
N GLN A 75 -5.59 5.86 -2.34
CA GLN A 75 -5.94 5.13 -3.55
C GLN A 75 -5.42 5.82 -4.83
N GLN A 76 -5.54 7.15 -4.92
CA GLN A 76 -5.03 7.89 -6.08
C GLN A 76 -3.49 7.84 -6.16
N VAL A 77 -2.79 7.97 -5.04
CA VAL A 77 -1.32 7.86 -4.98
C VAL A 77 -0.87 6.45 -5.41
N ILE A 78 -1.51 5.40 -4.91
CA ILE A 78 -1.18 4.02 -5.31
C ILE A 78 -1.46 3.79 -6.80
N ARG A 79 -2.56 4.31 -7.34
CA ARG A 79 -2.85 4.26 -8.79
C ARG A 79 -1.75 4.92 -9.61
N ALA A 80 -1.26 6.09 -9.18
CA ALA A 80 -0.19 6.80 -9.85
C ALA A 80 1.12 5.99 -9.84
N ILE A 81 1.49 5.40 -8.69
CA ILE A 81 2.65 4.51 -8.55
C ILE A 81 2.55 3.29 -9.48
N VAL A 82 1.40 2.61 -9.50
CA VAL A 82 1.21 1.45 -10.37
C VAL A 82 1.34 1.85 -11.84
N ARG A 83 0.80 3.01 -12.24
CA ARG A 83 0.93 3.53 -13.60
C ARG A 83 2.38 3.87 -13.96
N SER A 84 3.14 4.49 -13.04
CA SER A 84 4.54 4.86 -13.29
C SER A 84 5.45 3.66 -13.49
N ILE A 85 5.13 2.51 -12.89
CA ILE A 85 5.88 1.26 -13.09
C ILE A 85 5.39 0.47 -14.32
N ARG A 86 4.07 0.46 -14.56
CA ARG A 86 3.47 -0.32 -15.66
C ARG A 86 3.91 0.14 -17.04
N ALA A 87 4.07 1.45 -17.25
CA ALA A 87 4.46 1.98 -18.56
C ALA A 87 5.89 1.57 -18.97
N PRO A 88 6.93 1.75 -18.13
CA PRO A 88 8.27 1.22 -18.39
C PRO A 88 8.29 -0.30 -18.55
N LEU A 89 7.57 -1.05 -17.72
CA LEU A 89 7.56 -2.52 -17.79
C LEU A 89 7.08 -3.06 -19.15
N ARG A 90 6.11 -2.38 -19.77
CA ARG A 90 5.62 -2.72 -21.12
C ARG A 90 6.64 -2.45 -22.23
N ARG A 91 7.67 -1.65 -21.98
CA ARG A 91 8.72 -1.30 -22.94
C ARG A 91 9.94 -2.21 -22.84
N VAL A 92 10.02 -3.05 -21.80
CA VAL A 92 11.10 -4.02 -21.65
C VAL A 92 11.06 -4.99 -22.84
N ASN A 93 12.18 -5.10 -23.56
CA ASN A 93 12.28 -6.00 -24.70
C ASN A 93 12.45 -7.46 -24.23
N LEU A 94 11.56 -8.34 -24.69
CA LEU A 94 11.54 -9.75 -24.34
C LEU A 94 11.80 -10.70 -25.53
N PHE A 95 12.06 -10.16 -26.74
CA PHE A 95 12.07 -10.94 -27.99
C PHE A 95 12.98 -12.19 -27.96
N ASP A 96 14.15 -12.09 -27.33
CA ASP A 96 15.09 -13.21 -27.14
C ASP A 96 15.41 -13.43 -25.64
N ALA A 97 14.48 -13.07 -24.76
CA ALA A 97 14.73 -13.16 -23.33
C ALA A 97 14.71 -14.62 -22.85
N PRO A 98 15.62 -15.03 -21.94
CA PRO A 98 15.52 -16.34 -21.31
C PRO A 98 14.18 -16.50 -20.59
N THR A 99 13.61 -17.71 -20.56
CA THR A 99 12.30 -18.02 -19.94
C THR A 99 12.17 -17.49 -18.50
N ALA A 100 13.25 -17.50 -17.72
CA ALA A 100 13.25 -16.93 -16.37
C ALA A 100 12.95 -15.41 -16.33
N THR A 101 13.36 -14.67 -17.37
CA THR A 101 13.10 -13.23 -17.52
C THR A 101 11.65 -12.97 -17.88
N GLU A 102 11.08 -13.78 -18.76
CA GLU A 102 9.65 -13.72 -19.12
C GLU A 102 8.77 -14.00 -17.91
N HIS A 103 9.09 -15.05 -17.13
CA HIS A 103 8.38 -15.35 -15.89
C HIS A 103 8.44 -14.21 -14.89
N ALA A 104 9.59 -13.55 -14.76
CA ALA A 104 9.70 -12.40 -13.87
C ALA A 104 8.89 -11.19 -14.34
N HIS A 105 8.86 -10.95 -15.66
CA HIS A 105 8.05 -9.89 -16.26
C HIS A 105 6.55 -10.13 -15.98
N GLU A 106 6.07 -11.34 -16.24
CA GLU A 106 4.67 -11.72 -15.99
C GLU A 106 4.34 -11.68 -14.49
N ALA A 107 5.25 -12.14 -13.63
CA ALA A 107 5.07 -12.07 -12.18
C ALA A 107 4.92 -10.61 -11.70
N LEU A 108 5.73 -9.68 -12.22
CA LEU A 108 5.61 -8.27 -11.89
C LEU A 108 4.31 -7.66 -12.46
N LEU A 109 3.88 -8.05 -13.66
CA LEU A 109 2.59 -7.64 -14.21
C LEU A 109 1.42 -8.12 -13.34
N GLN A 110 1.44 -9.37 -12.89
CA GLN A 110 0.46 -9.92 -11.96
C GLN A 110 0.45 -9.16 -10.64
N LEU A 111 1.64 -8.86 -10.09
CA LEU A 111 1.77 -8.06 -8.88
C LEU A 111 1.13 -6.68 -9.08
N LEU A 112 1.43 -5.97 -10.16
CA LEU A 112 0.85 -4.64 -10.45
C LEU A 112 -0.69 -4.69 -10.56
N ARG A 113 -1.27 -5.75 -11.14
CA ARG A 113 -2.73 -5.92 -11.27
C ARG A 113 -3.43 -6.01 -9.92
N ARG A 114 -2.84 -6.70 -8.94
CA ARG A 114 -3.43 -6.89 -7.60
C ARG A 114 -3.06 -5.80 -6.60
N THR A 115 -1.88 -5.19 -6.76
CA THR A 115 -1.28 -4.26 -5.79
C THR A 115 -2.23 -3.12 -5.42
N GLU A 116 -2.92 -2.52 -6.39
CA GLU A 116 -3.85 -1.41 -6.10
C GLU A 116 -4.97 -1.83 -5.13
N GLY A 117 -5.70 -2.90 -5.44
CA GLY A 117 -6.82 -3.36 -4.64
C GLY A 117 -6.40 -3.90 -3.27
N GLU A 118 -5.33 -4.69 -3.27
CA GLU A 118 -4.81 -5.31 -2.04
C GLU A 118 -4.22 -4.25 -1.08
N LEU A 119 -3.47 -3.26 -1.59
CA LEU A 119 -2.95 -2.18 -0.75
C LEU A 119 -4.03 -1.30 -0.18
N VAL A 120 -5.03 -0.93 -0.99
CA VAL A 120 -6.14 -0.10 -0.50
C VAL A 120 -6.91 -0.87 0.57
N THR A 121 -7.12 -2.17 0.39
CA THR A 121 -7.76 -3.03 1.40
C THR A 121 -6.93 -3.13 2.67
N ALA A 122 -5.62 -3.39 2.54
CA ALA A 122 -4.69 -3.44 3.67
C ALA A 122 -4.64 -2.12 4.44
N TYR A 123 -4.60 -0.99 3.72
CA TYR A 123 -4.62 0.34 4.31
C TYR A 123 -5.93 0.61 5.06
N ARG A 124 -7.08 0.36 4.42
CA ARG A 124 -8.41 0.48 5.06
C ARG A 124 -8.48 -0.34 6.35
N ASN A 125 -8.03 -1.59 6.31
CA ASN A 125 -8.01 -2.48 7.48
C ASN A 125 -7.08 -2.02 8.61
N ALA A 126 -6.13 -1.12 8.31
CA ALA A 126 -5.16 -0.57 9.26
C ALA A 126 -5.60 0.79 9.85
N VAL A 127 -6.44 1.55 9.15
CA VAL A 127 -6.85 2.91 9.54
C VAL A 127 -8.31 3.02 9.96
N LEU A 128 -9.18 2.13 9.47
CA LEU A 128 -10.59 2.11 9.81
C LEU A 128 -10.85 1.18 11.01
N PRO A 129 -11.88 1.47 11.83
CA PRO A 129 -12.30 0.56 12.89
C PRO A 129 -12.75 -0.79 12.30
N ARG A 130 -12.35 -1.89 12.94
CA ARG A 130 -12.82 -3.23 12.57
C ARG A 130 -14.14 -3.53 13.27
N ALA A 131 -15.15 -3.94 12.52
CA ALA A 131 -16.36 -4.51 13.10
C ALA A 131 -16.05 -5.91 13.63
N THR A 132 -16.16 -6.12 14.94
CA THR A 132 -16.02 -7.45 15.56
C THR A 132 -17.25 -7.78 16.42
N GLY A 133 -17.90 -8.93 16.15
CA GLY A 133 -18.97 -9.52 16.97
C GLY A 133 -20.40 -9.02 16.70
N MET A 134 -21.37 -9.56 17.45
CA MET A 134 -22.82 -9.27 17.33
C MET A 134 -23.23 -7.82 17.70
N PHE A 135 -22.28 -6.95 18.10
CA PHE A 135 -22.49 -5.53 18.39
C PHE A 135 -21.59 -4.59 17.56
N ALA A 136 -21.33 -4.95 16.29
CA ALA A 136 -20.75 -4.04 15.29
C ALA A 136 -21.45 -2.66 15.21
N ASN A 137 -22.69 -2.57 15.70
CA ASN A 137 -23.53 -1.38 15.63
C ASN A 137 -23.34 -0.36 16.76
N VAL A 138 -22.44 -0.57 17.74
CA VAL A 138 -22.37 0.29 18.96
C VAL A 138 -20.97 0.88 19.26
N PHE A 139 -19.88 0.36 18.68
CA PHE A 139 -18.50 0.79 18.98
C PHE A 139 -18.06 2.14 18.34
N ALA A 140 -19.00 2.98 17.92
CA ALA A 140 -18.74 4.37 17.53
C ALA A 140 -18.39 5.30 18.71
N SER A 141 -18.22 4.78 19.94
CA SER A 141 -18.00 5.59 21.13
C SER A 141 -16.66 5.30 21.82
N ARG A 142 -15.67 6.14 21.51
CA ARG A 142 -14.50 6.54 22.34
C ARG A 142 -13.26 5.62 22.37
N GLN A 143 -12.10 6.29 22.28
CA GLN A 143 -10.75 5.83 21.90
C GLN A 143 -9.88 5.27 23.05
N GLY A 144 -8.89 4.42 22.67
CA GLY A 144 -7.50 4.38 23.20
C GLY A 144 -7.12 3.29 24.22
N PRO A 145 -5.85 2.77 24.30
CA PRO A 145 -4.63 3.16 23.56
C PRO A 145 -3.94 2.04 22.72
N SER A 146 -3.14 2.51 21.76
CA SER A 146 -1.77 2.06 21.42
C SER A 146 -1.47 0.61 21.05
N GLY A 147 -1.08 0.42 19.78
CA GLY A 147 0.07 -0.45 19.49
C GLY A 147 -0.20 -1.82 18.90
N ALA A 148 -1.29 -2.05 18.16
CA ALA A 148 -1.29 -3.12 17.16
C ALA A 148 -0.17 -2.79 16.15
N LYS A 149 0.98 -3.43 16.38
CA LYS A 149 2.30 -2.97 15.96
C LYS A 149 2.29 -2.75 14.45
N ALA A 150 2.81 -1.61 13.98
CA ALA A 150 3.07 -1.40 12.55
C ALA A 150 3.82 -2.61 11.93
N ALA A 151 4.60 -3.32 12.75
CA ALA A 151 5.25 -4.60 12.47
C ALA A 151 4.33 -5.74 11.96
N ALA A 152 3.05 -5.78 12.33
CA ALA A 152 2.10 -6.79 11.83
C ALA A 152 1.56 -6.46 10.43
N ILE A 153 1.67 -5.18 10.04
CA ILE A 153 1.13 -4.62 8.79
C ILE A 153 2.22 -4.54 7.71
N THR A 154 3.50 -4.52 8.10
CA THR A 154 4.65 -4.44 7.19
C THR A 154 5.57 -5.65 7.29
N CYS A 155 6.22 -6.02 6.20
CA CYS A 155 7.28 -7.02 6.20
C CYS A 155 8.47 -6.51 7.02
N GLN A 156 8.97 -7.33 7.96
CA GLN A 156 10.13 -7.00 8.79
C GLN A 156 11.43 -6.85 8.00
N GLN A 157 11.56 -7.56 6.87
CA GLN A 157 12.80 -7.53 6.08
C GLN A 157 12.88 -6.30 5.16
N CYS A 158 11.80 -5.98 4.46
CA CYS A 158 11.82 -4.98 3.39
C CYS A 158 10.93 -3.76 3.65
N GLY A 159 10.21 -3.73 4.78
CA GLY A 159 9.30 -2.64 5.15
C GLY A 159 8.01 -2.58 4.33
N ALA A 160 7.87 -3.39 3.27
CA ALA A 160 6.71 -3.33 2.39
C ALA A 160 5.43 -3.75 3.10
N PRO A 161 4.30 -3.08 2.84
CA PRO A 161 3.02 -3.44 3.43
C PRO A 161 2.59 -4.86 3.02
N ARG A 162 1.95 -5.54 3.95
CA ARG A 162 1.42 -6.88 3.78
C ARG A 162 0.08 -6.78 3.03
N LEU A 163 0.06 -7.35 1.83
CA LEU A 163 -1.09 -7.30 0.93
C LEU A 163 -2.25 -8.21 1.37
N SER A 164 -1.92 -9.36 1.96
CA SER A 164 -2.89 -10.34 2.45
C SER A 164 -2.47 -10.86 3.83
N VAL A 165 -3.44 -10.97 4.73
CA VAL A 165 -3.23 -11.52 6.09
C VAL A 165 -2.96 -13.03 6.01
N HIS A 166 -3.48 -13.71 4.98
CA HIS A 166 -3.34 -15.16 4.81
C HIS A 166 -2.05 -15.55 4.09
N ASP A 167 -1.39 -14.61 3.42
CA ASP A 167 -0.16 -14.89 2.70
C ASP A 167 0.98 -15.13 3.70
N LEU A 168 1.63 -16.30 3.57
CA LEU A 168 2.80 -16.68 4.37
C LEU A 168 4.10 -16.09 3.84
N ARG A 169 4.09 -15.41 2.70
CA ARG A 169 5.27 -14.81 2.07
C ARG A 169 4.99 -13.37 1.65
N CYS A 170 6.00 -12.53 1.74
CA CYS A 170 5.93 -11.15 1.28
C CYS A 170 5.87 -11.12 -0.25
N ALA A 171 4.85 -10.44 -0.80
CA ALA A 171 4.67 -10.28 -2.24
C ALA A 171 5.83 -9.52 -2.94
N TYR A 172 6.66 -8.79 -2.19
CA TYR A 172 7.72 -7.94 -2.73
C TYR A 172 9.12 -8.56 -2.59
N CYS A 173 9.47 -9.11 -1.42
CA CYS A 173 10.80 -9.69 -1.20
C CYS A 173 10.81 -11.22 -1.10
N GLY A 174 9.64 -11.87 -1.17
CA GLY A 174 9.51 -13.32 -1.07
C GLY A 174 9.76 -13.92 0.32
N GLN A 175 10.19 -13.11 1.30
CA GLN A 175 10.48 -13.56 2.65
C GLN A 175 9.25 -14.10 3.36
N GLN A 176 9.46 -15.12 4.20
CA GLN A 176 8.40 -15.70 4.98
C GLN A 176 7.91 -14.70 6.03
N LEU A 177 6.61 -14.40 5.99
CA LEU A 177 5.96 -13.57 6.98
C LEU A 177 5.68 -14.48 8.18
N MET A 178 6.37 -14.25 9.29
CA MET A 178 6.11 -15.01 10.52
C MET A 178 4.64 -14.81 10.91
N GLY A 179 3.84 -15.85 10.76
CA GLY A 179 2.45 -15.86 11.20
C GLY A 179 2.39 -15.79 12.72
N GLU A 180 1.60 -14.88 13.26
CA GLU A 180 1.19 -14.93 14.65
C GLU A 180 0.49 -16.29 14.87
N ARG A 181 1.17 -17.19 15.59
CA ARG A 181 0.53 -18.33 16.23
C ARG A 181 -0.29 -17.78 17.39
N THR A 182 -1.60 -17.62 17.21
CA THR A 182 -2.61 -17.64 18.28
C THR A 182 -3.98 -17.85 17.66
#